data_AF-T0ZG98-F1
#
_entry.id   AF-T0ZG98-F1
#
_cell.length_a   1.000
_cell.length_b   1.000
_cell.length_c   1.000
_cell.angle_alpha   90.00
_cell.angle_beta   90.00
_cell.angle_gamma   90.00
#
_symmetry.space_group_name_H-M   'P 1'
#
loop_
_entity.id
_entity.type
_entity.pdbx_description
1 polymer ?
#
loop_
_entity_poly.entity_id
_entity_poly.type
_entity_poly.pdbx_seq_one_letter_code
_entity_poly.pdbx_strand_id
1 'polypeptide(L)'
;MAGAVVGLVLGGAIATTIGWRWIFFVNVPIGVIATWRAHADLRELVRPEESPRFDWGGNVVFAGGLTLLLLGITLGALGDLPLFGALLLVAVSLVLLVLFPWIERHQRSP
;
A
#
# COMPACT_ATOMS: atom_id res chain seq x y z
N MET A 1 -10.58 0.97 -3.36
CA MET A 1 -9.71 1.68 -4.32
C MET A 1 -10.25 3.04 -4.76
N ALA A 2 -11.57 3.23 -4.92
CA ALA A 2 -12.16 4.53 -5.28
C ALA A 2 -11.81 5.68 -4.30
N GLY A 3 -11.77 5.41 -2.98
CA GLY A 3 -11.49 6.44 -1.97
C GLY A 3 -10.09 7.08 -2.06
N ALA A 4 -9.07 6.34 -2.47
CA ALA A 4 -7.69 6.85 -2.55
C ALA A 4 -7.52 7.84 -3.71
N VAL A 5 -8.11 7.54 -4.88
CA VAL A 5 -8.08 8.41 -6.05
C VAL A 5 -8.89 9.70 -5.78
N VAL A 6 -10.08 9.54 -5.17
CA VAL A 6 -10.94 10.68 -4.80
C VAL A 6 -10.26 11.58 -3.77
N GLY A 7 -9.57 11.00 -2.78
CA GLY A 7 -8.82 11.76 -1.77
C GLY A 7 -7.66 12.57 -2.36
N LEU A 8 -6.93 12.02 -3.34
CA LEU A 8 -5.82 12.72 -3.99
C LEU A 8 -6.32 13.91 -4.83
N VAL A 9 -7.39 13.71 -5.61
CA VAL A 9 -7.98 14.76 -6.46
C VAL A 9 -8.61 15.86 -5.60
N LEU A 10 -9.39 15.50 -4.58
CA LEU A 10 -9.98 16.49 -3.66
C LEU A 10 -8.92 17.20 -2.82
N GLY A 11 -7.92 16.49 -2.31
CA GLY A 11 -6.82 17.08 -1.54
C GLY A 11 -6.01 18.07 -2.37
N GLY A 12 -5.68 17.72 -3.62
CA GLY A 12 -4.99 18.61 -4.56
C GLY A 12 -5.83 19.83 -4.96
N ALA A 13 -7.14 19.64 -5.18
CA ALA A 13 -8.05 20.75 -5.48
C ALA A 13 -8.20 21.71 -4.30
N ILE A 14 -8.33 21.20 -3.06
CA ILE A 14 -8.44 22.03 -1.85
C ILE A 14 -7.13 22.78 -1.59
N ALA A 15 -5.98 22.13 -1.76
CA ALA A 15 -4.66 22.77 -1.59
C ALA A 15 -4.47 23.97 -2.51
N THR A 16 -4.93 23.86 -3.76
CA THR A 16 -4.74 24.89 -4.80
C THR A 16 -5.79 25.99 -4.78
N THR A 17 -7.01 25.71 -4.33
CA THR A 17 -8.12 26.69 -4.35
C THR A 17 -8.27 27.46 -3.04
N ILE A 18 -8.18 26.80 -1.88
CA ILE A 18 -8.49 27.39 -0.57
C ILE A 18 -7.26 27.37 0.36
N GLY A 19 -6.23 26.59 0.00
CA GLY A 19 -4.96 26.51 0.70
C GLY A 19 -4.82 25.24 1.54
N TRP A 20 -3.59 24.74 1.66
CA TRP A 20 -3.26 23.45 2.26
C TRP A 20 -3.78 23.23 3.68
N ARG A 21 -3.98 24.30 4.48
CA ARG A 21 -4.49 24.22 5.85
C ARG A 21 -5.89 23.61 5.92
N TRP A 22 -6.70 23.77 4.89
CA TRP A 22 -8.06 23.22 4.84
C TRP A 22 -8.11 21.70 4.72
N ILE A 23 -7.02 21.08 4.24
CA ILE A 23 -6.89 19.62 4.23
C ILE A 23 -6.97 19.07 5.66
N PHE A 24 -6.37 19.75 6.64
CA PHE A 24 -6.41 19.35 8.04
C PHE A 24 -7.81 19.48 8.63
N PHE A 25 -8.53 20.57 8.33
CA PHE A 25 -9.90 20.76 8.79
C PHE A 25 -10.86 19.69 8.28
N VAL A 26 -10.59 19.08 7.12
CA VAL A 26 -11.39 17.98 6.58
C VAL A 26 -10.91 16.62 7.13
N ASN A 27 -9.60 16.35 7.12
CA ASN A 27 -9.07 15.05 7.53
C ASN A 27 -9.18 14.80 9.04
N VAL A 28 -8.98 15.81 9.88
CA VAL A 28 -9.03 15.66 11.35
C VAL A 28 -10.39 15.13 11.83
N PRO A 29 -11.55 15.73 11.48
CA PRO A 29 -12.83 15.20 11.92
C PRO A 29 -13.13 13.81 11.35
N ILE A 30 -12.75 13.54 10.09
CA ILE A 30 -12.88 12.20 9.49
C ILE A 30 -12.05 11.17 10.27
N GLY A 31 -10.80 11.51 10.59
CA GLY A 31 -9.91 10.68 11.39
C GLY A 31 -10.47 10.40 12.77
N VAL A 32 -10.99 11.42 13.45
CA VAL A 32 -11.62 11.26 14.78
C VAL A 32 -12.84 10.34 14.72
N ILE A 33 -13.73 10.52 13.73
CA ILE A 33 -14.90 9.65 13.55
C ILE A 33 -14.47 8.22 13.26
N ALA A 34 -13.49 8.02 12.38
CA ALA A 34 -12.97 6.71 12.04
C ALA A 34 -12.33 6.02 13.25
N THR A 35 -11.52 6.74 14.04
CA THR A 35 -10.92 6.21 15.27
C THR A 35 -11.97 5.88 16.32
N TRP A 36 -12.96 6.74 16.52
CA TRP A 36 -14.04 6.50 17.47
C TRP A 36 -14.86 5.27 17.08
N ARG A 37 -15.23 5.17 15.80
CA ARG A 37 -16.00 4.03 15.28
C ARG A 37 -15.19 2.75 15.31
N ALA A 38 -13.91 2.79 14.92
CA ALA A 38 -13.00 1.66 15.08
C ALA A 38 -12.91 1.23 16.55
N HIS A 39 -12.74 2.16 17.48
CA HIS A 39 -12.67 1.84 18.91
C HIS A 39 -14.00 1.26 19.46
N ALA A 40 -15.14 1.72 18.93
CA ALA A 40 -16.46 1.18 19.29
C ALA A 40 -16.67 -0.24 18.72
N ASP A 41 -16.36 -0.44 17.44
CA ASP A 41 -16.60 -1.69 16.72
C ASP A 41 -15.56 -2.78 17.07
N LEU A 42 -14.31 -2.39 17.36
CA LEU A 42 -13.22 -3.32 17.74
C LEU A 42 -13.45 -4.01 19.10
N ARG A 43 -14.38 -3.52 19.94
CA ARG A 43 -14.74 -4.19 21.19
C ARG A 43 -15.50 -5.50 20.98
N GLU A 44 -16.12 -5.72 19.81
CA GLU A 44 -16.89 -6.94 19.51
C GLU A 44 -16.07 -8.05 18.81
N LEU A 45 -14.83 -7.78 18.40
CA LEU A 45 -13.98 -8.75 17.70
C LEU A 45 -12.99 -9.51 18.59
N VAL A 46 -13.17 -9.53 19.92
CA VAL A 46 -12.39 -10.43 20.79
C VAL A 46 -12.97 -11.85 20.73
N ARG A 47 -12.96 -12.44 19.53
CA ARG A 47 -12.73 -13.88 19.41
C ARG A 47 -11.23 -14.04 19.25
N PRO A 48 -10.52 -14.67 20.20
CA PRO A 48 -9.18 -15.14 19.96
C PRO A 48 -9.26 -16.34 18.99
N GLU A 49 -9.68 -16.09 17.75
CA GLU A 49 -9.42 -17.01 16.66
C GLU A 49 -7.94 -16.83 16.33
N GLU A 50 -7.17 -17.79 16.85
CA GLU A 50 -5.83 -18.20 16.42
C GLU A 50 -4.93 -17.08 15.95
N SER A 51 -3.92 -16.75 16.77
CA SER A 51 -2.73 -16.00 16.39
C SER A 51 -2.46 -16.13 14.89
N PRO A 52 -2.78 -15.12 14.06
CA PRO A 52 -2.51 -15.20 12.64
C PRO A 52 -0.99 -15.37 12.56
N ARG A 53 -0.53 -16.54 12.10
CA ARG A 53 0.90 -16.79 11.94
C ARG A 53 1.39 -15.72 10.99
N PHE A 54 2.12 -14.74 11.54
CA PHE A 54 2.59 -13.60 10.76
C PHE A 54 3.56 -14.17 9.72
N ASP A 55 3.11 -14.22 8.46
CA ASP A 55 3.90 -14.78 7.36
C ASP A 55 4.99 -13.78 6.95
N TRP A 56 6.09 -13.84 7.70
CA TRP A 56 7.27 -13.02 7.46
C TRP A 56 7.87 -13.28 6.07
N GLY A 57 7.85 -14.53 5.60
CA GLY A 57 8.43 -14.91 4.32
C GLY A 57 7.67 -14.28 3.17
N GLY A 58 6.34 -14.38 3.23
CA GLY A 58 5.47 -13.74 2.26
C GLY A 58 5.56 -12.22 2.27
N ASN A 59 5.53 -11.61 3.47
CA ASN A 59 5.59 -10.16 3.62
C ASN A 59 6.90 -9.56 3.06
N VAL A 60 8.03 -10.25 3.23
CA VAL A 60 9.33 -9.80 2.70
C VAL A 60 9.38 -9.89 1.17
N VAL A 61 8.85 -10.96 0.57
CA VAL A 61 8.80 -11.12 -0.89
C VAL A 61 7.88 -10.06 -1.51
N PHE A 62 6.73 -9.80 -0.89
CA PHE A 62 5.81 -8.77 -1.34
C PHE A 62 6.42 -7.36 -1.20
N ALA A 63 6.97 -7.03 -0.04
CA ALA A 63 7.62 -5.74 0.19
C ALA A 63 8.82 -5.52 -0.73
N GLY A 64 9.64 -6.56 -0.95
CA GLY A 64 10.76 -6.54 -1.89
C GLY A 64 10.30 -6.33 -3.33
N GLY A 65 9.32 -7.10 -3.80
CA GLY A 65 8.73 -6.94 -5.14
C GLY A 65 8.16 -5.55 -5.36
N LEU A 66 7.40 -5.01 -4.41
CA LEU A 66 6.85 -3.66 -4.49
C LEU A 66 7.95 -2.59 -4.51
N THR A 67 8.99 -2.76 -3.71
CA THR A 67 10.14 -1.84 -3.67
C THR A 67 10.88 -1.83 -5.01
N LEU A 68 11.15 -3.01 -5.60
CA LEU A 68 11.78 -3.12 -6.91
C LEU A 68 10.93 -2.50 -8.02
N LEU A 69 9.60 -2.69 -7.97
CA LEU A 69 8.68 -2.09 -8.94
C LEU A 69 8.76 -0.55 -8.88
N LEU A 70 8.67 0.00 -7.67
CA LEU A 70 8.75 1.45 -7.45
C LEU A 70 10.12 2.00 -7.87
N LEU A 71 11.22 1.32 -7.56
CA LEU A 71 12.56 1.72 -7.97
C LEU A 71 12.72 1.69 -9.50
N GLY A 72 12.24 0.64 -10.17
CA GLY A 72 12.31 0.52 -11.63
C GLY A 72 11.55 1.64 -12.34
N ILE A 73 10.35 1.97 -11.85
CA ILE A 73 9.54 3.08 -12.40
C ILE A 73 10.21 4.43 -12.09
N THR A 74 10.66 4.64 -10.85
CA THR A 74 11.20 5.94 -10.41
C THR A 74 12.52 6.27 -11.09
N LEU A 75 13.48 5.34 -11.07
CA LEU A 75 14.80 5.52 -11.69
C LEU A 75 14.70 5.54 -13.22
N GLY A 76 13.74 4.82 -13.80
CA GLY A 76 13.43 4.91 -15.23
C GLY A 76 12.84 6.27 -15.62
N ALA A 77 11.95 6.83 -14.79
CA ALA A 77 11.33 8.13 -15.04
C ALA A 77 12.29 9.31 -14.83
N LEU A 78 13.23 9.19 -13.90
CA LEU A 78 14.29 10.19 -13.65
C LEU A 78 15.39 10.17 -14.73
N GLY A 79 15.50 9.08 -15.49
CA GLY A 79 16.54 8.89 -16.50
C GLY A 79 17.90 8.46 -15.93
N ASP A 80 17.95 8.15 -14.62
CA ASP A 80 19.17 7.70 -13.93
C ASP A 80 19.56 6.26 -14.31
N LEU A 81 18.60 5.46 -14.81
CA LEU A 81 18.85 4.13 -15.36
C LEU A 81 18.63 4.11 -16.88
N PRO A 82 19.44 3.36 -17.64
CA PRO A 82 19.12 3.06 -19.03
C PRO A 82 17.76 2.35 -19.09
N LEU A 83 16.99 2.62 -20.14
CA LEU A 83 15.63 2.08 -20.33
C LEU A 83 15.57 0.56 -20.12
N PHE A 84 16.59 -0.16 -20.58
CA PHE A 84 16.72 -1.60 -20.38
C PHE A 84 16.83 -2.00 -18.90
N GLY A 85 17.62 -1.27 -18.10
CA GLY A 85 17.76 -1.52 -16.66
C GLY A 85 16.47 -1.26 -15.91
N ALA A 86 15.77 -0.16 -16.23
CA ALA A 86 14.47 0.15 -15.63
C ALA A 86 13.41 -0.91 -15.98
N LEU A 87 13.34 -1.33 -17.24
CA LEU A 87 12.43 -2.41 -17.69
C LEU A 87 12.76 -3.75 -17.04
N LEU A 88 14.04 -4.05 -16.81
CA LEU A 88 14.47 -5.27 -16.14
C LEU A 88 14.06 -5.27 -14.66
N LEU A 89 14.21 -4.16 -13.93
CA LEU A 89 13.69 -4.05 -12.56
C LEU A 89 12.18 -4.24 -12.50
N VAL A 90 11.44 -3.62 -13.43
CA VAL A 90 9.99 -3.79 -13.52
C VAL A 90 9.62 -5.24 -13.83
N ALA A 91 10.29 -5.88 -14.79
CA ALA A 91 10.04 -7.28 -15.12
C ALA A 91 10.32 -8.23 -13.93
N VAL A 92 11.45 -8.05 -13.24
CA VAL A 92 11.81 -8.83 -12.05
C VAL A 92 10.78 -8.62 -10.93
N SER A 93 10.33 -7.38 -10.72
CA SER A 93 9.31 -7.08 -9.71
C SER A 93 7.96 -7.74 -10.01
N LEU A 94 7.52 -7.74 -11.27
CA LEU A 94 6.30 -8.40 -11.70
C LEU A 94 6.39 -9.91 -11.52
N VAL A 95 7.54 -10.51 -11.84
CA VAL A 95 7.81 -11.92 -11.62
C VAL A 95 7.71 -12.26 -10.12
N LEU A 96 8.36 -11.48 -9.25
CA LEU A 96 8.26 -11.64 -7.79
C LEU A 96 6.83 -11.51 -7.26
N LEU A 97 6.07 -10.52 -7.73
CA LEU A 97 4.69 -10.27 -7.30
C LEU A 97 3.70 -11.33 -7.81
N VAL A 98 3.94 -11.93 -8.98
CA VAL A 98 3.13 -13.02 -9.53
C VAL A 98 3.50 -14.37 -8.90
N LEU A 99 4.78 -14.58 -8.57
CA LEU A 99 5.24 -15.78 -7.85
C LEU A 99 4.87 -15.76 -6.37
N PHE A 100 4.72 -14.58 -5.77
CA PHE A 100 4.32 -14.42 -4.38
C PHE A 100 3.08 -15.26 -3.98
N PRO A 101 1.92 -15.18 -4.67
CA PRO A 101 0.76 -16.03 -4.35
C PRO A 101 1.00 -17.52 -4.62
N TRP A 102 1.97 -17.90 -5.45
CA TRP A 102 2.37 -19.29 -5.65
C TRP A 102 3.23 -19.81 -4.49
N ILE A 103 4.17 -19.00 -4.00
CA ILE A 103 5.03 -19.31 -2.84
C ILE A 103 4.19 -19.37 -1.56
N GLU A 104 3.27 -18.43 -1.37
CA GLU A 104 2.40 -18.41 -0.19
C GLU A 104 1.39 -19.58 -0.19
N ARG A 105 0.92 -20.00 -1.38
CA ARG A 105 0.10 -21.23 -1.49
C ARG A 105 0.89 -22.51 -1.17
N HIS A 106 2.19 -22.54 -1.39
CA HIS A 106 3.03 -23.71 -1.10
C HIS A 106 3.50 -23.80 0.36
N GLN A 107 3.52 -22.67 1.08
CA GLN A 107 3.77 -22.64 2.54
C GLN A 107 2.51 -22.99 3.36
N ARG A 108 1.32 -22.99 2.74
CA ARG A 108 0.03 -23.31 3.38
C ARG A 108 -0.40 -24.79 3.32
N SER A 109 0.48 -25.70 2.90
CA SER A 109 0.18 -27.15 3.00
C SER A 109 1.46 -27.94 3.31
N PRO A 110 1.54 -28.81 4.34
CA PRO A 110 0.59 -29.14 5.42
C PRO A 110 0.99 -28.67 6.83
#